data_AF-R2QAJ7-F1
#
_entry.id   AF-R2QAJ7-F1
#
_cell.length_a   1.000
_cell.length_b   1.000
_cell.length_c   1.000
_cell.angle_alpha   90.00
_cell.angle_beta   90.00
_cell.angle_gamma   90.00
#
_symmetry.space_group_name_H-M   'P 1'
#
loop_
_entity.id
_entity.type
_entity.pdbx_description
1 polymer ?
#
loop_
_entity_poly.entity_id
_entity_poly.type
_entity_poly.pdbx_seq_one_letter_code
_entity_poly.pdbx_strand_id
1 'polypeptide(L)'
;MTDNKKIKNLYFVIFLMWIIGNILTLNFLPMQDPETLKLEEMIELQKQFSINFDLGKLLIKASEILFISLSAWLAYSFFLKKRATSKK
;
A
#
# COMPACT_ATOMS: atom_id res chain seq x y z
N MET A 1 3.58 28.09 7.39
CA MET A 1 3.00 27.88 6.03
C MET A 1 2.53 26.43 5.81
N THR A 2 2.17 25.67 6.85
CA THR A 2 2.77 24.32 6.93
C THR A 2 1.84 23.17 7.31
N ASP A 3 0.77 23.37 8.09
CA ASP A 3 -0.05 22.22 8.56
C ASP A 3 -1.13 21.80 7.56
N ASN A 4 -1.82 22.76 6.94
CA ASN A 4 -2.81 22.44 5.88
C ASN A 4 -2.18 21.74 4.66
N LYS A 5 -0.93 22.08 4.30
CA LYS A 5 -0.21 21.38 3.22
C LYS A 5 0.15 19.95 3.60
N LYS A 6 0.58 19.70 4.85
CA LYS A 6 0.87 18.35 5.36
C LYS A 6 -0.40 17.49 5.40
N ILE A 7 -1.50 18.04 5.89
CA ILE A 7 -2.81 17.38 5.94
C ILE A 7 -3.29 17.04 4.51
N LYS A 8 -3.21 17.99 3.58
CA LYS A 8 -3.56 17.75 2.16
C LYS A 8 -2.69 16.66 1.54
N ASN A 9 -1.38 16.66 1.80
CA ASN A 9 -0.47 15.64 1.30
C ASN A 9 -0.79 14.26 1.90
N LEU A 10 -1.14 14.18 3.18
CA LEU A 10 -1.54 12.93 3.83
C LEU A 10 -2.82 12.36 3.17
N TYR A 11 -3.85 13.20 2.98
CA TYR A 11 -5.06 12.78 2.28
C TYR A 11 -4.79 12.35 0.84
N PHE A 12 -3.87 13.03 0.15
CA PHE A 12 -3.47 12.65 -1.20
C PHE A 12 -2.78 11.28 -1.24
N VAL A 13 -1.88 10.98 -0.29
CA VAL A 13 -1.23 9.66 -0.18
C VAL A 13 -2.26 8.56 0.11
N ILE A 14 -3.20 8.82 1.03
CA ILE A 14 -4.28 7.86 1.34
C ILE A 14 -5.16 7.63 0.09
N PHE A 15 -5.50 8.70 -0.63
CA PHE A 15 -6.28 8.61 -1.87
C PHE A 15 -5.55 7.82 -2.96
N LEU A 16 -4.24 8.03 -3.11
CA LEU A 16 -3.42 7.23 -4.03
C LEU A 16 -3.40 5.75 -3.65
N MET A 17 -3.23 5.43 -2.35
CA MET A 17 -3.31 4.05 -1.87
C MET A 17 -4.68 3.44 -2.15
N TRP A 18 -5.75 4.20 -1.97
CA TRP A 18 -7.11 3.75 -2.29
C TRP A 18 -7.29 3.44 -3.77
N ILE A 19 -6.82 4.30 -4.68
CA ILE A 19 -6.86 4.05 -6.13
C ILE A 19 -6.07 2.79 -6.48
N ILE A 20 -4.83 2.65 -5.96
CA ILE A 20 -4.00 1.47 -6.22
C ILE A 20 -4.71 0.20 -5.73
N GLY A 21 -5.34 0.25 -4.56
CA GLY A 21 -6.15 -0.86 -4.03
C GLY A 21 -7.28 -1.26 -4.98
N ASN A 22 -8.06 -0.30 -5.48
CA ASN A 22 -9.13 -0.57 -6.45
C ASN A 22 -8.58 -1.19 -7.74
N ILE A 23 -7.48 -0.66 -8.28
CA ILE A 23 -6.85 -1.21 -9.48
C ILE A 23 -6.40 -2.65 -9.22
N LEU A 24 -5.80 -2.93 -8.07
CA LEU A 24 -5.36 -4.27 -7.70
C LEU A 24 -6.54 -5.25 -7.55
N THR A 25 -7.63 -4.85 -6.92
CA THR A 25 -8.85 -5.67 -6.79
C THR A 25 -9.49 -5.96 -8.14
N LEU A 26 -9.47 -5.00 -9.07
CA LEU A 26 -9.96 -5.21 -10.43
C LEU A 26 -9.00 -6.06 -11.27
N ASN A 27 -7.69 -5.97 -11.01
CA ASN A 27 -6.67 -6.68 -11.77
C ASN A 27 -6.47 -8.13 -11.29
N PHE A 28 -6.66 -8.41 -10.01
CA PHE A 28 -6.52 -9.74 -9.42
C PHE A 28 -7.88 -10.29 -9.03
N LEU A 29 -8.34 -11.30 -9.77
CA LEU A 29 -9.51 -12.07 -9.35
C LEU A 29 -9.19 -12.87 -8.07
N PRO A 30 -10.15 -13.01 -7.15
CA PRO A 30 -9.96 -13.82 -5.95
C PRO A 30 -9.77 -15.30 -6.35
N MET A 31 -8.69 -15.91 -5.85
CA MET A 31 -8.48 -17.35 -5.98
C MET A 31 -9.34 -18.11 -4.98
N GLN A 32 -9.98 -19.18 -5.43
CA GLN A 32 -10.67 -20.14 -4.57
C GLN A 32 -9.65 -21.13 -4.01
N ASP A 33 -9.70 -21.39 -2.71
CA ASP A 33 -8.91 -22.39 -1.98
C ASP A 33 -7.37 -22.31 -2.17
N PRO A 34 -6.74 -21.13 -1.94
CA PRO A 34 -5.31 -20.91 -2.17
C PRO A 34 -4.40 -21.81 -1.31
N GLU A 35 -4.91 -22.31 -0.18
CA GLU A 35 -4.15 -23.16 0.76
C GLU A 35 -3.90 -24.57 0.21
N THR A 36 -4.63 -24.98 -0.84
CA THR A 36 -4.53 -26.31 -1.45
C THR A 36 -3.55 -26.34 -2.63
N LEU A 37 -3.17 -25.18 -3.15
CA LEU A 37 -2.31 -25.04 -4.33
C LEU A 37 -0.84 -24.88 -3.93
N LYS A 38 0.06 -25.44 -4.73
CA LYS A 38 1.49 -25.11 -4.62
C LYS A 38 1.73 -23.68 -5.08
N LEU A 39 2.79 -23.04 -4.56
CA LEU A 39 3.12 -21.65 -4.90
C LEU A 39 3.24 -21.42 -6.41
N GLU A 40 3.81 -22.37 -7.15
CA GLU A 40 3.96 -22.31 -8.60
C GLU A 40 2.61 -22.32 -9.32
N GLU A 41 1.71 -23.20 -8.90
CA GLU A 41 0.35 -23.31 -9.42
C GLU A 41 -0.44 -22.04 -9.12
N MET A 42 -0.31 -21.48 -7.92
CA MET A 42 -0.92 -20.19 -7.58
C MET A 42 -0.46 -19.07 -8.50
N ILE A 43 0.85 -18.99 -8.81
CA ILE A 43 1.40 -17.96 -9.68
C ILE A 43 0.88 -18.14 -11.12
N GLU A 44 0.82 -19.36 -11.62
CA GLU A 44 0.27 -19.64 -12.94
C GLU A 44 -1.21 -19.30 -13.03
N LEU A 45 -2.00 -19.70 -12.02
CA LEU A 45 -3.42 -19.37 -11.93
C LEU A 45 -3.60 -17.85 -11.91
N GLN A 46 -2.83 -17.16 -11.07
CA GLN A 46 -2.91 -15.72 -10.93
C GLN A 46 -2.51 -14.99 -12.21
N LYS A 47 -1.55 -15.52 -12.98
CA LYS A 47 -1.25 -15.00 -14.33
C LYS A 47 -2.43 -15.16 -15.28
N GLN A 48 -3.10 -16.31 -15.28
CA GLN A 48 -4.26 -16.56 -16.14
C GLN A 48 -5.48 -15.71 -15.78
N PHE A 49 -5.71 -15.48 -14.49
CA PHE A 49 -6.86 -14.73 -13.99
C PHE A 49 -6.59 -13.24 -13.77
N SER A 50 -5.40 -12.76 -14.10
CA SER A 50 -5.06 -11.34 -14.02
C SER A 50 -5.20 -10.65 -15.38
N ILE A 51 -5.71 -9.41 -15.38
CA ILE A 51 -5.77 -8.60 -16.61
C ILE A 51 -4.35 -8.27 -17.07
N ASN A 52 -3.48 -7.86 -16.14
CA ASN A 52 -2.06 -7.69 -16.38
C ASN A 52 -1.25 -8.06 -15.11
N PHE A 53 -0.66 -9.25 -15.14
CA PHE A 53 0.08 -9.80 -13.99
C PHE A 53 1.28 -8.92 -13.59
N ASP A 54 2.11 -8.52 -14.56
CA ASP A 54 3.34 -7.78 -14.30
C ASP A 54 3.05 -6.37 -13.77
N LEU A 55 2.03 -5.70 -14.32
CA LEU A 55 1.56 -4.41 -13.82
C LEU A 55 1.01 -4.54 -12.39
N GLY A 56 0.19 -5.57 -12.13
CA GLY A 56 -0.33 -5.85 -10.79
C GLY A 56 0.79 -6.09 -9.78
N LYS A 57 1.79 -6.89 -10.13
CA LYS A 57 2.97 -7.16 -9.29
C LYS A 57 3.76 -5.89 -9.01
N LEU A 58 3.92 -5.01 -10.01
CA LEU A 58 4.59 -3.72 -9.85
C LEU A 58 3.80 -2.80 -8.91
N LEU A 59 2.47 -2.74 -9.07
CA LEU A 59 1.60 -1.93 -8.22
C LEU A 59 1.60 -2.41 -6.76
N ILE A 60 1.64 -3.72 -6.51
CA ILE A 60 1.81 -4.28 -5.16
C ILE A 60 3.11 -3.74 -4.54
N LYS A 61 4.25 -3.92 -5.21
CA LYS A 61 5.55 -3.45 -4.70
C LYS A 61 5.58 -1.93 -4.47
N ALA A 62 4.99 -1.16 -5.39
CA ALA A 62 4.89 0.29 -5.23
C ALA A 62 4.05 0.66 -4.00
N SER A 63 2.94 -0.05 -3.76
CA SER A 63 2.08 0.18 -2.61
C SER A 63 2.75 -0.16 -1.27
N GLU A 64 3.56 -1.23 -1.23
CA GLU A 64 4.36 -1.61 -0.05
C GLU A 64 5.36 -0.50 0.31
N ILE A 65 6.09 0.02 -0.67
CA ILE A 65 7.07 1.11 -0.45
C ILE A 65 6.39 2.36 0.08
N LEU A 66 5.22 2.72 -0.49
CA LEU A 66 4.43 3.86 -0.04
C LEU A 66 3.96 3.67 1.41
N PHE A 67 3.50 2.47 1.75
CA PHE A 67 3.02 2.15 3.10
C PHE A 67 4.14 2.18 4.14
N ILE A 68 5.31 1.63 3.83
CA ILE A 68 6.50 1.67 4.69
C ILE A 68 6.92 3.12 4.92
N SER A 69 6.98 3.92 3.85
CA SER A 69 7.37 5.33 3.92
C SER A 69 6.41 6.15 4.78
N LEU A 70 5.09 5.92 4.62
CA LEU A 70 4.07 6.55 5.44
C LEU A 70 4.19 6.16 6.91
N SER A 71 4.39 4.87 7.19
CA SER A 71 4.55 4.35 8.55
C SER A 71 5.77 4.92 9.25
N ALA A 72 6.91 4.98 8.56
CA ALA A 72 8.13 5.60 9.08
C ALA A 72 7.94 7.10 9.37
N TRP A 73 7.26 7.82 8.48
CA TRP A 73 6.94 9.23 8.67
C TRP A 73 6.01 9.49 9.86
N LEU A 74 4.99 8.64 10.05
CA LEU A 74 4.08 8.71 11.20
C LEU A 74 4.83 8.43 12.51
N ALA A 75 5.67 7.40 12.54
CA ALA A 75 6.50 7.08 13.70
C ALA A 75 7.43 8.24 14.06
N TYR A 76 8.16 8.78 13.08
CA TYR A 76 9.04 9.93 13.27
C TYR A 76 8.29 11.15 13.81
N SER A 77 7.15 11.48 13.21
CA SER A 77 6.30 12.61 13.64
C SER A 77 5.78 12.43 15.07
N PHE A 78 5.41 11.20 15.43
CA PHE A 78 5.00 10.85 16.79
C PHE A 78 6.13 11.05 17.80
N PHE A 79 7.34 10.57 17.50
CA PHE A 79 8.51 10.75 18.38
C PHE A 79 8.88 12.23 18.57
N LEU A 80 8.86 13.03 17.50
CA LEU A 80 9.10 14.48 17.60
C LEU A 80 8.06 15.17 18.48
N LYS A 81 6.77 14.85 18.29
CA LYS A 81 5.69 15.41 19.10
C LYS A 81 5.84 15.03 20.58
N LYS A 82 6.14 13.76 20.88
CA LYS A 82 6.41 13.28 22.24
C LYS A 82 7.58 14.02 22.90
N ARG A 83 8.67 14.23 22.16
CA ARG A 83 9.86 14.96 22.66
C ARG A 83 9.58 16.45 22.90
N ALA A 84 8.74 17.08 22.09
CA ALA A 84 8.34 18.46 22.28
C ALA A 84 7.47 18.66 23.52
N THR A 85 6.53 17.73 23.79
CA THR A 85 5.67 17.79 24.98
C THR A 85 6.44 17.48 26.27
N SER A 86 7.46 16.62 26.22
CA SER A 86 8.29 16.26 27.38
C SER A 86 9.28 17.35 27.81
N LYS A 87 9.47 18.40 27.01
CA LYS A 87 10.35 19.55 27.32
C LYS A 87 9.59 20.78 27.86
N LYS A 88 8.27 20.70 27.97
CA LYS A 88 7.41 21.68 28.65
C LYS A 88 7.07 21.17 30.04
#